data_AF-A0A7K4IK01-F1
#
_entry.id   AF-A0A7K4IK01-F1
#
_cell.length_a   1.000
_cell.length_b   1.000
_cell.length_c   1.000
_cell.angle_alpha   90.00
_cell.angle_beta   90.00
_cell.angle_gamma   90.00
#
_symmetry.space_group_name_H-M   'P 1'
#
loop_
_entity.id
_entity.type
_entity.pdbx_description
1 polymer ?
#
loop_
_entity_poly.entity_id
_entity_poly.type
_entity_poly.pdbx_seq_one_letter_code
_entity_poly.pdbx_strand_id
1 'polypeptide(L)'
;MFRAVRNKRLHVDLFLLYFIIGGIVVSATVFISSEGKGLLAAFIALFPSVTFTTFLIIYLESGLDTTLSYAKGLVFLTPAWILYLLVFIFLMPKIGFYKAIALGISLYVLSSYIIISLAE
;
A
#
# COMPACT_ATOMS: atom_id res chain seq x y z
N MET A 1 20.05 -28.24 10.82
CA MET A 1 20.71 -26.95 11.13
C MET A 1 21.62 -26.57 9.98
N PHE A 2 21.10 -25.88 8.95
CA PHE A 2 21.87 -25.14 7.93
C PHE A 2 20.90 -24.12 7.31
N ARG A 3 20.80 -22.95 7.94
CA ARG A 3 20.07 -21.81 7.38
C ARG A 3 21.03 -21.15 6.40
N ALA A 4 20.93 -21.51 5.12
CA ALA A 4 21.65 -20.80 4.08
C ALA A 4 21.27 -19.32 4.20
N VAL A 5 22.27 -18.47 4.46
CA VAL A 5 22.14 -17.02 4.35
C VAL A 5 21.95 -16.76 2.86
N ARG A 6 20.69 -16.83 2.42
CA ARG A 6 20.29 -16.55 1.04
C ARG A 6 20.60 -15.08 0.79
N ASN A 7 21.48 -14.84 -0.17
CA ASN A 7 21.89 -13.51 -0.58
C ASN A 7 20.64 -12.72 -0.96
N LYS A 8 20.24 -11.75 -0.13
CA LYS A 8 19.08 -10.88 -0.39
C LYS A 8 19.42 -9.99 -1.58
N ARG A 9 19.16 -10.46 -2.81
CA ARG A 9 19.25 -9.60 -3.99
C ARG A 9 17.97 -8.79 -4.05
N LEU A 10 18.10 -7.47 -3.97
CA LEU A 10 17.04 -6.62 -4.52
C LEU A 10 16.83 -7.03 -5.98
N HIS A 11 15.58 -7.24 -6.40
CA HIS A 11 15.22 -7.47 -7.80
C HIS A 11 15.30 -6.16 -8.61
N VAL A 12 16.49 -5.53 -8.63
CA VAL A 12 16.74 -4.26 -9.36
C VAL A 12 16.46 -4.44 -10.85
N ASP A 13 16.72 -5.64 -11.37
CA ASP A 13 16.46 -6.02 -12.77
C ASP A 13 14.98 -5.88 -13.15
N LEU A 14 14.07 -6.02 -12.17
CA LEU A 14 12.62 -5.91 -12.34
C LEU A 14 12.07 -4.53 -11.97
N PHE A 15 12.92 -3.61 -11.52
CA PHE A 15 12.52 -2.27 -11.10
C PHE A 15 11.74 -1.53 -12.19
N LEU A 16 12.22 -1.60 -13.45
CA LEU A 16 11.55 -0.96 -14.58
C LEU A 16 10.15 -1.54 -14.80
N LEU A 17 9.99 -2.86 -14.67
CA LEU A 17 8.69 -3.53 -14.78
C LEU A 17 7.73 -3.07 -13.66
N TYR A 18 8.20 -3.02 -12.42
CA TYR A 18 7.40 -2.54 -11.29
C TYR A 18 6.97 -1.08 -11.47
N PHE A 19 7.88 -0.24 -11.98
CA PHE A 19 7.59 1.15 -12.30
C PHE A 19 6.51 1.27 -13.39
N ILE A 20 6.61 0.48 -14.46
CA ILE A 20 5.60 0.47 -15.54
C ILE A 20 4.24 0.03 -15.00
N ILE A 21 4.17 -1.05 -14.22
CA ILE A 21 2.91 -1.54 -13.64
C ILE A 21 2.28 -0.47 -12.75
N GLY A 22 3.06 0.12 -11.84
CA GLY A 22 2.59 1.20 -10.97
C GLY A 22 2.13 2.42 -11.77
N GLY A 23 2.93 2.84 -12.76
CA GLY A 23 2.60 3.96 -13.65
C GLY A 23 1.32 3.74 -14.44
N ILE A 24 1.07 2.53 -14.94
CA ILE A 24 -0.18 2.15 -15.63
C ILE A 24 -1.36 2.26 -14.67
N VAL A 25 -1.27 1.69 -13.47
CA VAL A 25 -2.35 1.73 -12.49
C VAL A 25 -2.70 3.17 -12.10
N VAL A 26 -1.70 4.00 -11.82
CA VAL A 26 -1.90 5.42 -11.48
C VAL A 26 -2.52 6.18 -12.65
N SER A 27 -1.97 6.01 -13.87
CA SER A 27 -2.46 6.72 -15.06
C SER A 27 -3.89 6.33 -15.39
N ALA A 28 -4.21 5.03 -15.35
CA ALA A 28 -5.56 4.52 -15.57
C ALA A 28 -6.55 5.02 -14.50
N THR A 29 -6.13 5.03 -13.23
CA THR A 29 -6.95 5.58 -12.13
C THR A 29 -7.29 7.05 -12.39
N VAL A 30 -6.30 7.88 -12.73
CA VAL A 30 -6.50 9.31 -13.01
C VAL A 30 -7.39 9.53 -14.23
N PHE A 31 -7.15 8.77 -15.30
CA PHE A 31 -7.95 8.84 -16.52
C PHE A 31 -9.42 8.48 -16.26
N ILE A 32 -9.69 7.37 -15.57
CA ILE A 32 -11.06 6.95 -15.26
C ILE A 32 -11.72 7.90 -14.25
N SER A 33 -10.96 8.44 -13.30
CA SER A 33 -11.46 9.44 -12.35
C SER A 33 -11.85 10.75 -13.04
N SER A 34 -11.18 11.15 -14.12
CA SER A 34 -11.51 12.39 -14.84
C SER A 34 -12.83 12.28 -15.61
N GLU A 35 -13.29 11.08 -15.92
CA GLU A 35 -14.63 10.80 -16.45
C GLU A 35 -15.74 10.80 -15.38
N GLY A 36 -15.42 11.12 -14.12
CA GLY A 36 -16.37 11.11 -12.99
C GLY A 36 -16.69 9.72 -12.43
N LYS A 37 -16.03 8.65 -12.92
CA LYS A 37 -16.27 7.26 -12.51
C LYS A 37 -15.48 6.90 -11.25
N GLY A 38 -15.79 7.55 -10.12
CA GLY A 38 -15.03 7.44 -8.87
C GLY A 38 -14.84 6.02 -8.33
N LEU A 39 -15.89 5.18 -8.33
CA LEU A 39 -15.80 3.80 -7.84
C LEU A 39 -14.93 2.91 -8.73
N LEU A 40 -15.01 3.08 -10.05
CA LEU A 40 -14.17 2.34 -10.99
C LEU A 40 -12.71 2.77 -10.88
N ALA A 41 -12.45 4.08 -10.72
CA ALA A 41 -11.11 4.58 -10.45
C ALA A 41 -10.56 3.99 -9.14
N ALA A 42 -11.35 3.94 -8.08
CA ALA A 42 -10.96 3.31 -6.81
C ALA A 42 -10.68 1.81 -6.96
N PHE A 43 -11.48 1.08 -7.74
CA PHE A 43 -11.23 -0.33 -8.05
C PHE A 43 -9.88 -0.53 -8.76
N ILE A 44 -9.55 0.30 -9.74
CA ILE A 44 -8.26 0.26 -10.45
C ILE A 44 -7.11 0.59 -9.49
N ALA A 45 -7.26 1.63 -8.68
CA ALA A 45 -6.25 2.01 -7.68
C ALA A 45 -5.99 0.92 -6.64
N LEU A 46 -7.03 0.15 -6.29
CA LEU A 46 -6.97 -0.96 -5.35
C LEU A 46 -6.62 -2.30 -6.01
N PHE A 47 -6.38 -2.31 -7.32
CA PHE A 47 -5.98 -3.53 -8.01
C PHE A 47 -4.70 -4.07 -7.36
N PRO A 48 -4.67 -5.35 -6.92
CA PRO A 48 -3.65 -5.86 -5.99
C PRO A 48 -2.31 -6.16 -6.67
N SER A 49 -1.89 -5.35 -7.65
CA SER A 49 -0.64 -5.49 -8.40
C SER A 49 0.59 -5.52 -7.50
N VAL A 50 0.77 -4.48 -6.68
CA VAL A 50 1.88 -4.37 -5.73
C VAL A 50 1.83 -5.53 -4.73
N THR A 51 0.69 -5.71 -4.08
CA THR A 51 0.50 -6.74 -3.04
C THR A 51 0.74 -8.15 -3.58
N PHE A 52 0.24 -8.47 -4.77
CA PHE A 52 0.46 -9.76 -5.42
C PHE A 52 1.94 -10.01 -5.69
N THR A 53 2.63 -9.05 -6.32
CA THR A 53 4.06 -9.16 -6.61
C THR A 53 4.88 -9.31 -5.33
N THR A 54 4.57 -8.53 -4.30
CA THR A 54 5.23 -8.63 -2.99
C THR A 54 4.99 -9.98 -2.32
N PHE A 55 3.75 -10.50 -2.33
CA PHE A 55 3.47 -11.83 -1.78
C PHE A 55 4.25 -12.93 -2.49
N LEU A 56 4.28 -12.90 -3.82
CA LEU A 56 5.00 -13.88 -4.62
C LEU A 56 6.49 -13.88 -4.29
N ILE A 57 7.11 -12.70 -4.25
CA ILE A 57 8.54 -12.57 -3.95
C ILE A 57 8.84 -13.05 -2.53
N ILE A 58 8.10 -12.55 -1.52
CA ILE A 58 8.30 -12.97 -0.12
C ILE A 58 8.14 -14.48 0.03
N TYR A 59 7.15 -15.07 -0.63
CA TYR A 59 6.92 -16.51 -0.56
C TYR A 59 8.08 -17.31 -1.18
N LEU A 60 8.52 -16.93 -2.39
CA LEU A 60 9.63 -17.59 -3.07
C LEU A 60 10.96 -17.44 -2.31
N GLU A 61 11.19 -16.29 -1.67
CA GLU A 61 12.44 -15.98 -0.97
C GLU A 61 12.47 -16.49 0.48
N SER A 62 11.36 -16.39 1.20
CA SER A 62 11.30 -16.49 2.66
C SER A 62 10.23 -17.46 3.19
N GLY A 63 9.42 -18.07 2.31
CA GLY A 63 8.45 -19.11 2.65
C GLY A 63 7.18 -18.61 3.37
N LEU A 64 6.31 -19.57 3.68
CA LEU A 64 4.93 -19.35 4.15
C LEU A 64 4.81 -18.42 5.36
N ASP A 65 5.59 -18.66 6.42
CA ASP A 65 5.43 -17.92 7.68
C ASP A 65 5.70 -16.42 7.52
N THR A 66 6.73 -16.07 6.73
CA THR A 66 7.07 -14.68 6.42
C THR A 66 5.99 -14.02 5.58
N THR A 67 5.46 -14.74 4.58
CA THR A 67 4.34 -14.29 3.75
C THR A 67 3.08 -14.03 4.58
N LEU A 68 2.74 -14.93 5.51
CA LEU A 68 1.60 -14.78 6.40
C LEU A 68 1.79 -13.63 7.40
N SER A 69 3.01 -13.44 7.92
CA SER A 69 3.33 -12.30 8.77
C SER A 69 3.11 -10.98 8.04
N TYR A 70 3.55 -10.88 6.78
CA TYR A 70 3.30 -9.71 5.94
C TYR A 70 1.80 -9.50 5.68
N ALA A 71 1.05 -10.56 5.34
CA ALA A 71 -0.41 -10.49 5.18
C ALA A 71 -1.11 -9.96 6.43
N LYS A 72 -0.74 -10.46 7.61
CA LYS A 72 -1.27 -9.98 8.90
C LYS A 72 -0.94 -8.51 9.12
N GLY A 73 0.29 -8.09 8.82
CA GLY A 73 0.70 -6.69 8.89
C GLY A 73 -0.19 -5.77 8.05
N LEU A 74 -0.52 -6.16 6.81
CA LEU A 74 -1.45 -5.40 5.96
C LEU A 74 -2.84 -5.26 6.62
N VAL A 75 -3.36 -6.34 7.21
CA VAL A 75 -4.66 -6.31 7.93
C VAL A 75 -4.58 -5.39 9.14
N PHE A 76 -3.53 -5.49 9.96
CA PHE A 76 -3.36 -4.65 11.14
C PHE A 76 -3.23 -3.16 10.82
N LEU A 77 -2.61 -2.81 9.69
CA LEU A 77 -2.47 -1.42 9.25
C LEU A 77 -3.68 -0.88 8.47
N THR A 78 -4.62 -1.75 8.09
CA THR A 78 -5.83 -1.34 7.36
C THR A 78 -6.66 -0.29 8.11
N PRO A 79 -6.87 -0.36 9.45
CA PRO A 79 -7.55 0.71 10.20
C PRO A 79 -6.90 2.09 10.07
N ALA A 80 -5.55 2.17 10.08
CA ALA A 80 -4.83 3.42 9.88
C ALA A 80 -5.06 3.99 8.47
N TRP A 81 -5.11 3.11 7.45
CA TRP A 81 -5.44 3.49 6.09
C TRP A 81 -6.90 3.96 5.94
N ILE A 82 -7.86 3.30 6.62
CA ILE A 82 -9.25 3.75 6.65
C ILE A 82 -9.33 5.15 7.27
N LEU A 83 -8.63 5.38 8.39
CA LEU A 83 -8.59 6.70 9.03
C LEU A 83 -8.08 7.79 8.06
N TYR A 84 -7.02 7.49 7.30
CA TYR A 84 -6.54 8.37 6.23
C TYR A 84 -7.65 8.72 5.23
N LEU A 85 -8.40 7.73 4.73
CA LEU A 85 -9.52 8.00 3.80
C LEU A 85 -10.64 8.84 4.43
N LEU A 86 -10.97 8.60 5.70
CA LEU A 86 -11.99 9.38 6.40
C LEU A 86 -11.64 10.86 6.48
N VAL A 87 -10.35 11.21 6.55
CA VAL A 87 -9.89 12.62 6.46
C VAL A 87 -10.26 13.21 5.10
N PHE A 88 -10.04 12.49 4.01
CA PHE A 88 -10.43 12.99 2.68
C PHE A 88 -11.94 13.13 2.54
N ILE A 89 -12.72 12.18 3.05
CA ILE A 89 -14.18 12.21 2.94
C ILE A 89 -14.77 13.38 3.75
N PHE A 90 -14.34 13.56 4.99
CA PHE A 90 -15.02 14.48 5.92
C PHE A 90 -14.33 15.82 6.14
N LEU A 91 -13.00 15.89 6.02
CA LEU A 91 -12.23 17.10 6.33
C LEU A 91 -11.81 17.84 5.07
N MET A 92 -11.50 17.16 3.96
CA MET A 92 -11.13 17.83 2.69
C MET A 92 -12.12 18.91 2.25
N PRO A 93 -13.46 18.72 2.31
CA PRO A 93 -14.41 19.78 1.95
C PRO A 93 -14.36 21.00 2.87
N LYS A 94 -13.81 20.86 4.09
CA LYS A 94 -13.79 21.90 5.14
C LYS A 94 -12.48 22.66 5.20
N ILE A 95 -11.35 21.97 5.03
CA ILE A 95 -10.00 22.55 5.20
C ILE A 95 -9.22 22.64 3.88
N GLY A 96 -9.78 22.16 2.78
CA GLY A 96 -9.14 22.11 1.47
C GLY A 96 -8.15 20.97 1.30
N PHE A 97 -7.73 20.73 0.05
CA PHE A 97 -6.92 19.58 -0.34
C PHE A 97 -5.57 19.49 0.39
N TYR A 98 -4.74 20.54 0.33
CA TYR A 98 -3.37 20.52 0.87
C TYR A 98 -3.32 20.28 2.38
N LYS A 99 -4.27 20.85 3.14
CA LYS A 99 -4.33 20.62 4.60
C LYS A 99 -4.84 19.21 4.90
N ALA A 100 -5.82 18.71 4.15
CA ALA A 100 -6.36 17.37 4.33
C ALA A 100 -5.34 16.28 4.00
N ILE A 101 -4.53 16.42 2.94
CA ILE A 101 -3.47 15.45 2.63
C ILE A 101 -2.37 15.44 3.70
N ALA A 102 -1.92 16.61 4.16
CA ALA A 102 -0.91 16.70 5.21
C ALA A 102 -1.41 16.06 6.52
N LEU A 103 -2.65 16.36 6.92
CA LEU A 103 -3.28 15.78 8.11
C LEU A 103 -3.49 14.27 7.95
N GLY A 104 -4.01 13.82 6.81
CA GLY A 104 -4.25 12.40 6.53
C GLY A 104 -2.96 11.59 6.62
N ILE A 105 -1.89 12.04 5.97
CA ILE A 105 -0.58 11.38 6.01
C ILE A 105 -0.06 11.34 7.46
N SER A 106 -0.17 12.47 8.19
CA SER A 106 0.28 12.53 9.58
C SER A 106 -0.47 11.53 10.47
N LEU A 107 -1.80 11.46 10.34
CA LEU A 107 -2.62 10.51 11.10
C LEU A 107 -2.33 9.06 10.71
N TYR A 108 -2.12 8.78 9.42
CA TYR A 108 -1.70 7.45 8.96
C TYR A 108 -0.39 7.02 9.63
N VAL A 109 0.65 7.86 9.59
CA VAL A 109 1.96 7.53 10.16
C VAL A 109 1.87 7.34 11.67
N LEU A 110 1.22 8.25 12.39
CA LEU A 110 1.09 8.17 13.85
C LEU A 110 0.29 6.94 14.29
N SER A 111 -0.86 6.68 13.66
CA SER A 111 -1.67 5.51 14.00
C SER A 111 -0.98 4.20 13.62
N SER A 112 -0.31 4.14 12.46
CA SER A 112 0.50 2.98 12.07
C SER A 112 1.62 2.72 13.06
N TYR A 113 2.33 3.76 13.51
CA TYR A 113 3.37 3.64 14.52
C TYR A 113 2.84 3.06 15.84
N ILE A 114 1.70 3.57 16.32
CA ILE A 114 1.04 3.05 17.52
C ILE A 114 0.68 1.56 17.33
N ILE A 115 0.06 1.20 16.21
CA ILE A 115 -0.32 -0.19 15.91
C ILE A 115 0.91 -1.11 15.91
N ILE A 116 2.00 -0.71 15.24
CA ILE A 116 3.24 -1.48 15.18
C ILE A 116 3.82 -1.67 16.59
N SER A 117 3.90 -0.59 17.39
CA SER A 117 4.45 -0.64 18.75
C SER A 117 3.66 -1.50 19.74
N LEU A 118 2.39 -1.81 19.43
CA LEU A 118 1.54 -2.68 20.24
C LEU A 118 1.53 -4.12 19.75
N ALA A 119 1.92 -4.36 18.48
CA ALA A 119 1.86 -5.65 17.83
C ALA A 119 3.20 -6.40 17.81
N GLU A 120 4.31 -5.65 17.90
CA GLU A 120 5.70 -6.16 18.03
C GLU A 120 6.25 -5.91 19.44
#